data_AF-A0A7C1IA00-F1
#
_entry.id   AF-A0A7C1IA00-F1
#
_cell.length_a   1.000
_cell.length_b   1.000
_cell.length_c   1.000
_cell.angle_alpha   90.00
_cell.angle_beta   90.00
_cell.angle_gamma   90.00
#
_symmetry.space_group_name_H-M   'P 1'
#
loop_
_entity.id
_entity.type
_entity.pdbx_description
1 polymer ?
#
loop_
_entity_poly.entity_id
_entity_poly.type
_entity_poly.pdbx_seq_one_letter_code
_entity_poly.pdbx_strand_id
1 'polypeptide(L)'
;MRRVPLSRFLLAAAFALCGSLPAAAQHIPTHISNEGIYLFLDELASEGVIDLYSLVRPYSRALIAAKLEETNGQRERLTRRQQSELDFYLKDYGKETDRGQETDLRQEPAVSWLWQKNHGNKRFDAFYYSDSIFRVTVNPIVGGDLWVNGDGSFYHWWNGVEAWSAVGNFSFWGSLRDNHESVELTARDFQNQRTGASNLKIFSGGKRDYWECRGGVSYAWKWGYGGLFMEQFSWGEHNAGANILSGRTPAFPRLEVGLKPAKWFRFTWVQGFLVSEVVDSTLSFYVETPDGPEYRRVYHPKYLAANMFTFIPLRGLQLSVGNSVVYDHRWPQPAFMIPVAFYKAIDHTLNAGINNMNSQMFLSVSSRNLRHFHFYGTAFID
;
A
#
# COMPACT_ATOMS: atom_id res chain seq x y z
N MET A 1 26.19 12.30 49.46
CA MET A 1 26.09 11.57 48.18
C MET A 1 24.67 11.70 47.62
N ARG A 2 24.46 12.56 46.62
CA ARG A 2 23.15 12.71 45.97
C ARG A 2 23.05 11.73 44.81
N ARG A 3 22.11 10.79 44.88
CA ARG A 3 21.75 9.89 43.77
C ARG A 3 21.04 10.70 42.69
N VAL A 4 21.63 10.74 41.49
CA VAL A 4 21.00 11.29 40.29
C VAL A 4 20.15 10.18 39.65
N PRO A 5 18.88 10.41 39.28
CA PRO A 5 18.03 9.36 38.72
C PRO A 5 18.45 9.05 37.27
N LEU A 6 18.76 7.76 37.03
CA LEU A 6 19.15 7.18 35.73
C LEU A 6 18.07 7.33 34.63
N SER A 7 16.84 7.70 35.00
CA SER A 7 15.69 7.77 34.09
C SER A 7 15.73 8.95 33.11
N ARG A 8 16.49 10.01 33.40
CA ARG A 8 16.63 11.16 32.48
C ARG A 8 17.63 10.93 31.36
N PHE A 9 18.54 9.97 31.50
CA PHE A 9 19.53 9.64 30.47
C PHE A 9 18.97 8.69 29.39
N LEU A 10 17.98 7.86 29.71
CA LEU A 10 17.36 6.96 28.73
C LEU A 10 16.44 7.70 27.74
N LEU A 11 15.74 8.76 28.18
CA LEU A 11 14.96 9.62 27.28
C LEU A 11 15.86 10.54 26.41
N ALA A 12 16.99 10.99 26.95
CA ALA A 12 17.97 11.75 26.17
C ALA A 12 18.72 10.87 25.16
N ALA A 13 19.00 9.60 25.48
CA ALA A 13 19.61 8.64 24.56
C ALA A 13 18.66 8.24 23.41
N ALA A 14 17.34 8.20 23.65
CA ALA A 14 16.35 7.98 22.59
C ALA A 14 16.24 9.17 21.61
N PHE A 15 16.55 10.40 22.05
CA PHE A 15 16.56 11.59 21.20
C PHE A 15 17.94 11.91 20.59
N ALA A 16 19.03 11.44 21.18
CA ALA A 16 20.41 11.70 20.71
C ALA A 16 20.85 10.81 19.53
N LEU A 17 20.06 9.80 19.14
CA LEU A 17 20.27 9.03 17.91
C LEU A 17 19.71 9.72 16.65
N CYS A 18 19.11 10.91 16.77
CA CYS A 18 18.66 11.74 15.64
C CYS A 18 19.76 12.69 15.12
N GLY A 19 21.04 12.32 15.25
CA GLY A 19 22.17 13.07 14.72
C GLY A 19 22.28 12.93 13.19
N SER A 20 22.04 14.04 12.49
CA SER A 20 22.35 14.29 11.07
C SER A 20 22.00 13.15 10.10
N LEU A 21 20.70 12.91 9.92
CA LEU A 21 20.20 12.07 8.82
C LEU A 21 20.15 12.90 7.53
N PRO A 22 20.89 12.56 6.47
CA PRO A 22 20.49 12.98 5.13
C PRO A 22 19.07 12.45 4.88
N ALA A 23 18.13 13.36 4.68
CA ALA A 23 16.71 13.10 4.49
C ALA A 23 16.46 12.35 3.18
N ALA A 24 16.45 11.03 3.24
CA ALA A 24 16.19 10.17 2.09
C ALA A 24 15.52 8.86 2.52
N ALA A 25 14.25 8.96 2.94
CA ALA A 25 13.24 7.94 2.69
C ALA A 25 11.87 8.53 3.05
N GLN A 26 10.93 8.51 2.10
CA GLN A 26 9.51 8.80 2.32
C GLN A 26 8.72 7.60 1.79
N HIS A 27 7.61 7.27 2.44
CA HIS A 27 6.81 6.12 2.04
C HIS A 27 5.35 6.55 1.84
N ILE A 28 5.06 7.05 0.64
CA ILE A 28 3.70 7.28 0.17
C ILE A 28 3.36 6.15 -0.80
N PRO A 29 2.40 5.26 -0.49
CA PRO A 29 2.02 4.17 -1.39
C PRO A 29 1.37 4.72 -2.66
N THR A 30 1.73 4.17 -3.82
CA THR A 30 0.99 4.37 -5.07
C THR A 30 -0.04 3.26 -5.19
N HIS A 31 -1.32 3.59 -5.23
CA HIS A 31 -2.37 2.58 -5.26
C HIS A 31 -2.19 1.54 -6.38
N ILE A 32 -2.53 0.28 -6.08
CA ILE A 32 -2.39 -0.85 -7.01
C ILE A 32 -3.21 -0.71 -8.30
N SER A 33 -4.26 0.11 -8.30
CA SER A 33 -5.05 0.40 -9.52
C SER A 33 -4.33 1.29 -10.54
N ASN A 34 -3.16 1.86 -10.21
CA ASN A 34 -2.36 2.62 -11.17
C ASN A 34 -1.56 1.67 -12.07
N GLU A 35 -2.26 0.74 -12.74
CA GLU A 35 -1.66 -0.42 -13.41
C GLU A 35 -0.58 -0.03 -14.43
N GLY A 36 -0.76 1.09 -15.13
CA GLY A 36 0.20 1.55 -16.15
C GLY A 36 1.63 1.69 -15.63
N ILE A 37 1.83 2.32 -14.46
CA ILE A 37 3.19 2.47 -13.91
C ILE A 37 3.75 1.12 -13.43
N TYR A 38 2.91 0.24 -12.89
CA TYR A 38 3.35 -1.10 -12.48
C TYR A 38 3.79 -1.94 -13.69
N LEU A 39 2.99 -1.93 -14.76
CA LEU A 39 3.30 -2.62 -16.01
C LEU A 39 4.57 -2.07 -16.66
N PHE A 40 4.74 -0.75 -16.70
CA PHE A 40 5.94 -0.12 -17.23
C PHE A 40 7.21 -0.51 -16.45
N LEU A 41 7.14 -0.51 -15.11
CA LEU A 41 8.28 -0.95 -14.29
C LEU A 41 8.57 -2.45 -14.45
N ASP A 42 7.54 -3.29 -14.52
CA ASP A 42 7.71 -4.73 -14.76
C ASP A 42 8.31 -5.01 -16.15
N GLU A 43 7.94 -4.22 -17.17
CA GLU A 43 8.55 -4.27 -18.51
C GLU A 43 10.04 -3.91 -18.44
N LEU A 44 10.39 -2.76 -17.86
CA LEU A 44 11.79 -2.30 -17.72
C LEU A 44 12.64 -3.30 -16.93
N ALA A 45 12.05 -3.95 -15.93
CA ALA A 45 12.73 -5.00 -15.17
C ALA A 45 12.98 -6.25 -16.03
N SER A 46 12.03 -6.63 -16.88
CA SER A 46 12.14 -7.79 -17.78
C SER A 46 13.14 -7.55 -18.92
N GLU A 47 13.29 -6.30 -19.36
CA GLU A 47 14.35 -5.84 -20.27
C GLU A 47 15.75 -5.75 -19.59
N GLY A 48 15.82 -5.97 -18.28
CA GLY A 48 17.06 -5.87 -17.50
C GLY A 48 17.63 -4.45 -17.47
N VAL A 49 16.77 -3.43 -17.54
CA VAL A 49 17.16 -2.02 -17.35
C VAL A 49 17.26 -1.72 -15.86
N ILE A 50 16.32 -2.23 -15.07
CA ILE A 50 16.24 -2.04 -13.61
C ILE A 50 16.05 -3.36 -12.87
N ASP A 51 16.36 -3.36 -11.57
CA ASP A 51 15.91 -4.43 -10.67
C ASP A 51 14.61 -4.05 -9.96
N LEU A 52 13.63 -4.94 -9.94
CA LEU A 52 12.33 -4.70 -9.30
C LEU A 52 11.91 -5.85 -8.39
N TYR A 53 11.46 -5.52 -7.18
CA TYR A 53 10.85 -6.44 -6.23
C TYR A 53 9.32 -6.36 -6.40
N SER A 54 8.74 -7.34 -7.10
CA SER A 54 7.33 -7.31 -7.55
C SER A 54 6.34 -8.04 -6.65
N LEU A 55 6.83 -8.86 -5.72
CA LEU A 55 6.00 -9.69 -4.86
C LEU A 55 5.01 -8.90 -3.97
N VAL A 56 5.43 -7.74 -3.46
CA VAL A 56 4.64 -6.93 -2.53
C VAL A 56 4.38 -5.56 -3.12
N ARG A 57 3.10 -5.24 -3.29
CA ARG A 57 2.59 -3.94 -3.74
C ARG A 57 1.63 -3.39 -2.66
N PRO A 58 1.47 -2.08 -2.48
CA PRO A 58 1.89 -1.00 -3.39
C PRO A 58 3.38 -0.63 -3.30
N TYR A 59 3.91 -0.08 -4.40
CA TYR A 59 5.22 0.58 -4.39
C TYR A 59 5.07 2.00 -3.85
N SER A 60 6.09 2.48 -3.12
CA SER A 60 6.11 3.88 -2.72
C SER A 60 6.43 4.80 -3.91
N ARG A 61 5.94 6.04 -3.88
CA ARG A 61 6.30 7.08 -4.86
C ARG A 61 7.80 7.26 -4.96
N ALA A 62 8.51 7.27 -3.83
CA ALA A 62 9.96 7.38 -3.78
C ALA A 62 10.68 6.18 -4.44
N LEU A 63 10.15 4.96 -4.28
CA LEU A 63 10.70 3.78 -4.97
C LEU A 63 10.53 3.90 -6.48
N ILE A 64 9.33 4.30 -6.93
CA ILE A 64 9.02 4.49 -8.34
C ILE A 64 9.95 5.56 -8.95
N ALA A 65 10.05 6.72 -8.31
CA ALA A 65 10.94 7.79 -8.74
C ALA A 65 12.39 7.33 -8.89
N ALA A 66 12.92 6.64 -7.87
CA ALA A 66 14.28 6.10 -7.93
C ALA A 66 14.49 5.13 -9.10
N LYS A 67 13.47 4.33 -9.46
CA LYS A 67 13.53 3.42 -10.60
C LYS A 67 13.42 4.12 -11.95
N LEU A 68 12.61 5.17 -12.04
CA LEU A 68 12.53 6.00 -13.24
C LEU A 68 13.85 6.76 -13.46
N GLU A 69 14.50 7.26 -12.41
CA GLU A 69 15.83 7.89 -12.52
C GLU A 69 16.93 6.90 -12.91
N GLU A 70 16.93 5.69 -12.33
CA GLU A 70 17.83 4.59 -12.76
C GLU A 70 17.66 4.26 -14.25
N THR A 71 16.42 4.35 -14.75
CA THR A 71 16.08 4.12 -16.15
C THR A 71 16.51 5.31 -17.03
N ASN A 72 16.32 6.54 -16.55
CA ASN A 72 16.71 7.76 -17.26
C ASN A 72 18.23 7.84 -17.47
N GLY A 73 19.03 7.35 -16.51
CA GLY A 73 20.48 7.20 -16.67
C GLY A 73 20.90 6.20 -17.76
N GLN A 74 19.96 5.38 -18.25
CA GLN A 74 20.16 4.36 -19.28
C GLN A 74 19.27 4.58 -20.51
N ARG A 75 18.86 5.84 -20.77
CA ARG A 75 17.85 6.20 -21.79
C ARG A 75 18.16 5.69 -23.19
N GLU A 76 19.44 5.56 -23.54
CA GLU A 76 19.90 5.03 -24.83
C GLU A 76 19.50 3.56 -25.06
N ARG A 77 19.28 2.79 -23.99
CA ARG A 77 18.81 1.39 -24.07
C ARG A 77 17.30 1.29 -24.35
N LEU A 78 16.57 2.40 -24.24
CA LEU A 78 15.11 2.41 -24.31
C LEU A 78 14.62 2.64 -25.75
N THR A 79 13.51 2.01 -26.09
CA THR A 79 12.79 2.31 -27.33
C THR A 79 12.14 3.70 -27.26
N ARG A 80 11.78 4.29 -28.42
CA ARG A 80 11.09 5.59 -28.47
C ARG A 80 9.79 5.62 -27.66
N ARG A 81 9.04 4.51 -27.63
CA ARG A 81 7.83 4.36 -26.82
C ARG A 81 8.18 4.41 -25.32
N GLN A 82 9.14 3.61 -24.89
CA GLN A 82 9.58 3.58 -23.48
C GLN A 82 10.14 4.93 -23.01
N GLN A 83 10.87 5.65 -23.87
CA GLN A 83 11.33 7.01 -23.55
C GLN A 83 10.15 7.97 -23.37
N SER A 84 9.12 7.86 -24.20
CA SER A 84 7.92 8.70 -24.10
C SER A 84 7.12 8.41 -22.82
N GLU A 85 7.01 7.13 -22.43
CA GLU A 85 6.38 6.73 -21.16
C GLU A 85 7.21 7.11 -19.94
N LEU A 86 8.55 6.96 -20.00
CA LEU A 86 9.47 7.45 -18.99
C LEU A 86 9.28 8.96 -18.78
N ASP A 87 9.28 9.73 -19.87
CA ASP A 87 9.07 11.17 -19.84
C ASP A 87 7.71 11.53 -19.26
N PHE A 88 6.66 10.76 -19.57
CA PHE A 88 5.32 10.94 -19.00
C PHE A 88 5.32 10.73 -17.48
N TYR A 89 5.89 9.62 -16.99
CA TYR A 89 5.89 9.32 -15.56
C TYR A 89 6.81 10.22 -14.74
N LEU A 90 7.94 10.65 -15.30
CA LEU A 90 8.84 11.62 -14.66
C LEU A 90 8.15 12.97 -14.40
N LYS A 91 7.11 13.34 -15.16
CA LYS A 91 6.31 14.56 -14.87
C LYS A 91 5.67 14.51 -13.48
N ASP A 92 5.27 13.32 -13.01
CA ASP A 92 4.70 13.16 -11.66
C ASP A 92 5.75 12.77 -10.63
N TYR A 93 6.47 11.67 -10.89
CA TYR A 93 7.38 11.07 -9.91
C TYR A 93 8.70 11.82 -9.80
N GLY A 94 9.10 12.64 -10.78
CA GLY A 94 10.28 13.50 -10.68
C GLY A 94 10.20 14.51 -9.53
N LYS A 95 8.99 14.83 -9.04
CA LYS A 95 8.76 15.66 -7.85
C LYS A 95 9.42 15.06 -6.59
N GLU A 96 9.70 13.76 -6.58
CA GLU A 96 10.40 13.06 -5.50
C GLU A 96 11.91 13.31 -5.51
N THR A 97 12.50 13.52 -6.69
CA THR A 97 13.95 13.64 -6.91
C THR A 97 14.47 15.08 -6.78
N ASP A 98 13.59 16.07 -6.94
CA ASP A 98 13.92 17.52 -6.94
C ASP A 98 14.59 18.04 -5.65
N ARG A 99 14.68 17.22 -4.57
CA ARG A 99 15.45 17.54 -3.35
C ARG A 99 16.97 17.59 -3.54
N GLY A 100 17.50 17.05 -4.64
CA GLY A 100 18.92 16.71 -4.79
C GLY A 100 19.77 17.63 -5.68
N GLN A 101 19.20 18.61 -6.38
CA GLN A 101 20.01 19.61 -7.10
C GLN A 101 20.29 20.80 -6.18
N GLU A 102 21.29 20.58 -5.32
CA GLU A 102 21.92 21.53 -4.40
C GLU A 102 22.59 22.74 -5.09
N THR A 103 22.42 22.91 -6.40
CA THR A 103 23.11 23.91 -7.23
C THR A 103 22.36 25.23 -7.40
N ASP A 104 21.12 25.36 -6.93
CA ASP A 104 20.42 26.66 -6.88
C ASP A 104 20.06 27.02 -5.45
N LEU A 105 20.90 27.85 -4.83
CA LEU A 105 20.71 28.48 -3.50
C LEU A 105 19.50 29.46 -3.44
N ARG A 106 18.55 29.34 -4.38
CA ARG A 106 17.35 30.16 -4.55
C ARG A 106 16.17 29.38 -5.14
N GLN A 107 15.97 28.12 -4.74
CA GLN A 107 14.69 27.47 -5.07
C GLN A 107 13.56 28.12 -4.26
N GLU A 108 12.94 29.13 -4.84
CA GLU A 108 11.62 29.62 -4.44
C GLU A 108 10.66 28.43 -4.31
N PRO A 109 9.76 28.43 -3.31
CA PRO A 109 8.80 27.35 -3.14
C PRO A 109 8.03 27.16 -4.45
N ALA A 110 8.00 25.91 -4.93
CA ALA A 110 7.23 25.59 -6.12
C ALA A 110 5.76 25.50 -5.72
N VAL A 111 4.96 26.47 -6.14
CA VAL A 111 3.52 26.50 -5.85
C VAL A 111 2.71 26.51 -7.15
N SER A 112 1.77 25.58 -7.29
CA SER A 112 0.86 25.53 -8.42
C SER A 112 -0.58 25.36 -7.91
N TRP A 113 -1.49 26.13 -8.50
CA TRP A 113 -2.87 26.28 -8.09
C TRP A 113 -3.74 26.04 -9.33
N LEU A 114 -5.00 25.66 -9.16
CA LEU A 114 -5.97 25.72 -10.24
C LEU A 114 -5.87 27.10 -10.92
N TRP A 115 -5.77 27.13 -12.24
CA TRP A 115 -5.65 28.34 -13.09
C TRP A 115 -4.26 29.01 -13.18
N GLN A 116 -3.22 28.49 -12.52
CA GLN A 116 -1.84 28.96 -12.68
C GLN A 116 -1.05 28.03 -13.63
N LYS A 117 -0.15 28.60 -14.44
CA LYS A 117 0.67 27.83 -15.39
C LYS A 117 1.57 26.86 -14.62
N ASN A 118 1.56 25.57 -14.97
CA ASN A 118 2.42 24.56 -14.34
C ASN A 118 3.88 25.03 -14.29
N HIS A 119 4.50 24.95 -13.11
CA HIS A 119 5.94 25.17 -12.95
C HIS A 119 6.71 24.03 -13.63
N GLY A 120 7.24 24.28 -14.82
CA GLY A 120 8.07 23.33 -15.58
C GLY A 120 7.28 22.20 -16.26
N ASN A 121 8.01 21.15 -16.67
CA ASN A 121 7.44 19.96 -17.32
C ASN A 121 6.91 18.96 -16.27
N LYS A 122 6.03 19.41 -15.37
CA LYS A 122 5.43 18.59 -14.29
C LYS A 122 3.97 18.21 -14.62
N ARG A 123 3.50 17.11 -14.02
CA ARG A 123 2.10 16.69 -14.08
C ARG A 123 1.27 17.77 -13.39
N PHE A 124 0.16 18.16 -14.01
CA PHE A 124 -0.81 19.04 -13.38
C PHE A 124 -1.27 18.45 -12.05
N ASP A 125 -1.29 19.30 -11.03
CA ASP A 125 -1.98 19.05 -9.77
C ASP A 125 -2.92 20.23 -9.49
N ALA A 126 -4.09 19.95 -8.92
CA ALA A 126 -5.04 21.01 -8.58
C ALA A 126 -4.48 21.96 -7.50
N PHE A 127 -3.71 21.39 -6.58
CA PHE A 127 -2.85 22.13 -5.68
C PHE A 127 -1.53 21.38 -5.51
N TYR A 128 -0.43 22.10 -5.61
CA TYR A 128 0.91 21.61 -5.32
C TYR A 128 1.70 22.68 -4.57
N TYR A 129 2.37 22.26 -3.52
CA TYR A 129 3.36 23.06 -2.82
C TYR A 129 4.57 22.19 -2.50
N SER A 130 5.77 22.74 -2.69
CA SER A 130 7.02 22.10 -2.26
C SER A 130 8.04 23.14 -1.83
N ASP A 131 8.63 22.90 -0.67
CA ASP A 131 9.85 23.55 -0.20
C ASP A 131 10.91 22.49 0.23
N SER A 132 11.95 22.92 0.94
CA SER A 132 13.04 22.05 1.38
C SER A 132 12.62 20.95 2.37
N ILE A 133 11.54 21.15 3.15
CA ILE A 133 11.13 20.27 4.25
C ILE A 133 9.75 19.64 3.98
N PHE A 134 8.83 20.41 3.39
CA PHE A 134 7.42 20.12 3.25
C PHE A 134 7.00 20.02 1.78
N ARG A 135 6.21 19.01 1.46
CA ARG A 135 5.55 18.87 0.15
C ARG A 135 4.11 18.43 0.34
N VAL A 136 3.22 18.88 -0.53
CA VAL A 136 1.83 18.46 -0.55
C VAL A 136 1.28 18.53 -1.97
N THR A 137 0.41 17.59 -2.30
CA THR A 137 -0.47 17.68 -3.46
C THR A 137 -1.91 17.41 -3.04
N VAL A 138 -2.84 18.04 -3.74
CA VAL A 138 -4.28 17.75 -3.64
C VAL A 138 -4.83 17.71 -5.05
N ASN A 139 -5.60 16.67 -5.36
CA ASN A 139 -6.15 16.43 -6.69
C ASN A 139 -7.59 15.93 -6.64
N PRO A 140 -8.48 16.44 -7.51
CA PRO A 140 -9.78 15.83 -7.70
C PRO A 140 -9.62 14.47 -8.39
N ILE A 141 -10.54 13.57 -8.09
CA ILE A 141 -10.67 12.26 -8.72
C ILE A 141 -11.97 12.26 -9.49
N VAL A 142 -11.93 11.80 -10.73
CA VAL A 142 -13.10 11.50 -11.53
C VAL A 142 -12.77 10.32 -12.44
N GLY A 143 -13.71 9.41 -12.61
CA GLY A 143 -13.57 8.32 -13.56
C GLY A 143 -14.88 7.60 -13.78
N GLY A 144 -14.88 6.74 -14.79
CA GLY A 144 -16.03 5.90 -15.09
C GLY A 144 -15.68 4.78 -16.07
N ASP A 145 -16.43 3.70 -15.96
CA ASP A 145 -16.38 2.52 -16.81
C ASP A 145 -17.73 2.34 -17.51
N LEU A 146 -17.68 1.89 -18.76
CA LEU A 146 -18.86 1.43 -19.51
C LEU A 146 -18.53 0.09 -20.18
N TRP A 147 -19.32 -0.92 -19.87
CA TRP A 147 -19.29 -2.22 -20.53
C TRP A 147 -20.63 -2.53 -21.15
N VAL A 148 -20.60 -3.06 -22.36
CA VAL A 148 -21.79 -3.45 -23.10
C VAL A 148 -21.51 -4.82 -23.72
N ASN A 149 -22.40 -5.77 -23.47
CA ASN A 149 -22.37 -7.09 -24.09
C ASN A 149 -23.79 -7.46 -24.58
N GLY A 150 -23.96 -8.67 -25.10
CA GLY A 150 -25.26 -9.14 -25.60
C GLY A 150 -26.34 -9.25 -24.51
N ASP A 151 -25.95 -9.36 -23.24
CA ASP A 151 -26.85 -9.58 -22.10
C ASP A 151 -27.21 -8.28 -21.37
N GLY A 152 -26.52 -7.18 -21.65
CA GLY A 152 -26.83 -5.87 -21.08
C GLY A 152 -25.66 -4.89 -21.04
N SER A 153 -25.84 -3.85 -20.23
CA SER A 153 -24.85 -2.81 -20.01
C SER A 153 -24.54 -2.66 -18.53
N PHE A 154 -23.27 -2.43 -18.23
CA PHE A 154 -22.80 -2.04 -16.92
C PHE A 154 -22.13 -0.67 -17.04
N TYR A 155 -22.50 0.26 -16.17
CA TYR A 155 -21.75 1.47 -15.93
C TYR A 155 -21.34 1.60 -14.45
N HIS A 156 -20.17 2.18 -14.25
CA HIS A 156 -19.63 2.57 -12.95
C HIS A 156 -19.05 3.96 -13.09
N TRP A 157 -19.27 4.82 -12.12
CA TRP A 157 -18.60 6.11 -12.06
C TRP A 157 -18.20 6.41 -10.64
N TRP A 158 -17.14 7.19 -10.50
CA TRP A 158 -16.63 7.61 -9.22
C TRP A 158 -16.06 9.02 -9.30
N ASN A 159 -16.14 9.70 -8.17
CA ASN A 159 -15.57 11.02 -7.98
C ASN A 159 -15.06 11.18 -6.55
N GLY A 160 -14.14 12.10 -6.35
CA GLY A 160 -13.53 12.25 -5.04
C GLY A 160 -12.36 13.21 -4.99
N VAL A 161 -11.56 13.08 -3.94
CA VAL A 161 -10.35 13.86 -3.73
C VAL A 161 -9.27 12.93 -3.19
N GLU A 162 -8.04 13.13 -3.65
CA GLU A 162 -6.84 12.57 -3.04
C GLU A 162 -5.88 13.68 -2.65
N ALA A 163 -5.15 13.42 -1.57
CA ALA A 163 -4.06 14.26 -1.13
C ALA A 163 -2.94 13.40 -0.57
N TRP A 164 -1.71 13.87 -0.74
CA TRP A 164 -0.59 13.35 0.01
C TRP A 164 0.34 14.48 0.40
N SER A 165 1.04 14.28 1.51
CA SER A 165 2.03 15.21 2.02
C SER A 165 3.24 14.46 2.56
N ALA A 166 4.39 15.11 2.52
CA ALA A 166 5.60 14.61 3.12
C ALA A 166 6.33 15.72 3.87
N VAL A 167 6.80 15.40 5.07
CA VAL A 167 7.50 16.34 5.97
C VAL A 167 8.70 15.62 6.57
N GLY A 168 9.91 15.99 6.14
CA GLY A 168 11.10 15.21 6.48
C GLY A 168 10.96 13.73 6.08
N ASN A 169 10.95 12.84 7.08
CA ASN A 169 10.78 11.38 6.95
C ASN A 169 9.34 10.90 7.17
N PHE A 170 8.44 11.80 7.55
CA PHE A 170 7.02 11.49 7.68
C PHE A 170 6.32 11.62 6.34
N SER A 171 5.34 10.76 6.12
CA SER A 171 4.44 10.81 4.98
C SER A 171 3.00 10.63 5.44
N PHE A 172 2.11 11.36 4.81
CA PHE A 172 0.67 11.34 5.06
C PHE A 172 -0.03 11.24 3.72
N TRP A 173 -1.11 10.48 3.65
CA TRP A 173 -1.95 10.44 2.46
C TRP A 173 -3.38 10.13 2.83
N GLY A 174 -4.29 10.53 1.95
CA GLY A 174 -5.71 10.30 2.08
C GLY A 174 -6.38 10.32 0.72
N SER A 175 -7.38 9.47 0.54
CA SER A 175 -8.24 9.47 -0.63
C SER A 175 -9.65 9.10 -0.20
N LEU A 176 -10.62 9.89 -0.65
CA LEU A 176 -12.04 9.61 -0.47
C LEU A 176 -12.68 9.58 -1.85
N ARG A 177 -13.41 8.50 -2.15
CA ARG A 177 -14.15 8.33 -3.40
C ARG A 177 -15.58 7.91 -3.11
N ASP A 178 -16.52 8.58 -3.76
CA ASP A 178 -17.88 8.09 -3.90
C ASP A 178 -17.96 7.27 -5.19
N ASN A 179 -18.61 6.11 -5.13
CA ASN A 179 -18.69 5.15 -6.21
C ASN A 179 -20.14 4.75 -6.42
N HIS A 180 -20.57 4.70 -7.67
CA HIS A 180 -21.89 4.23 -8.07
C HIS A 180 -21.78 3.13 -9.09
N GLU A 181 -22.34 1.96 -8.77
CA GLU A 181 -22.43 0.82 -9.69
C GLU A 181 -23.87 0.57 -10.12
N SER A 182 -24.05 0.40 -11.42
CA SER A 182 -25.35 0.04 -12.02
C SER A 182 -25.81 -1.38 -11.70
N VAL A 183 -24.86 -2.30 -11.46
CA VAL A 183 -25.10 -3.72 -11.16
C VAL A 183 -24.03 -4.19 -10.16
N GLU A 184 -24.33 -5.24 -9.42
CA GLU A 184 -23.52 -5.75 -8.31
C GLU A 184 -22.19 -6.46 -8.71
N LEU A 185 -21.34 -5.90 -9.58
CA LEU A 185 -20.11 -6.60 -10.04
C LEU A 185 -18.96 -6.72 -9.02
N THR A 186 -18.83 -5.81 -8.06
CA THR A 186 -17.88 -5.92 -6.92
C THR A 186 -18.31 -6.90 -5.81
N ALA A 187 -19.36 -7.72 -6.01
CA ALA A 187 -19.72 -8.75 -5.03
C ALA A 187 -18.63 -9.83 -4.91
N ARG A 188 -18.50 -10.40 -3.71
CA ARG A 188 -17.47 -11.41 -3.38
C ARG A 188 -17.50 -12.61 -4.32
N ASP A 189 -18.70 -13.07 -4.69
CA ASP A 189 -18.89 -14.33 -5.41
C ASP A 189 -18.58 -14.18 -6.92
N PHE A 190 -18.37 -12.95 -7.42
CA PHE A 190 -17.93 -12.74 -8.79
C PHE A 190 -16.42 -12.96 -8.96
N GLN A 191 -16.08 -13.80 -9.92
CA GLN A 191 -14.71 -14.08 -10.35
C GLN A 191 -14.21 -13.03 -11.34
N ASN A 192 -14.02 -11.80 -10.87
CA ASN A 192 -13.42 -10.70 -11.65
C ASN A 192 -12.21 -10.11 -10.91
N GLN A 193 -11.65 -9.01 -11.41
CA GLN A 193 -10.52 -8.33 -10.75
C GLN A 193 -10.93 -7.05 -10.02
N ARG A 194 -12.24 -6.82 -9.88
CA ARG A 194 -12.70 -5.59 -9.23
C ARG A 194 -12.42 -5.65 -7.74
N THR A 195 -12.00 -4.50 -7.21
CA THR A 195 -11.90 -4.27 -5.78
C THR A 195 -13.30 -4.36 -5.18
N GLY A 196 -13.43 -5.17 -4.14
CA GLY A 196 -14.65 -5.28 -3.34
C GLY A 196 -14.96 -3.96 -2.65
N ALA A 197 -16.22 -3.79 -2.32
CA ALA A 197 -16.73 -2.61 -1.64
C ALA A 197 -17.14 -2.93 -0.19
N SER A 198 -17.11 -1.91 0.66
CA SER A 198 -17.63 -1.95 2.03
C SER A 198 -18.64 -0.83 2.25
N ASN A 199 -19.44 -0.92 3.32
CA ASN A 199 -20.48 0.08 3.63
C ASN A 199 -21.45 0.36 2.45
N LEU A 200 -22.02 -0.71 1.91
CA LEU A 200 -22.86 -0.69 0.71
C LEU A 200 -24.24 -0.12 0.99
N LYS A 201 -24.67 0.87 0.19
CA LYS A 201 -26.07 1.28 0.07
C LYS A 201 -26.68 0.63 -1.15
N ILE A 202 -27.61 -0.30 -0.94
CA ILE A 202 -28.27 -1.07 -2.01
C ILE A 202 -29.58 -0.39 -2.41
N PHE A 203 -29.78 -0.21 -3.71
CA PHE A 203 -31.00 0.35 -4.30
C PHE A 203 -31.78 -0.73 -5.08
N SER A 204 -33.01 -0.40 -5.45
CA SER A 204 -33.82 -1.27 -6.32
C SER A 204 -33.12 -1.54 -7.65
N GLY A 205 -33.17 -2.80 -8.10
CA GLY A 205 -32.60 -3.21 -9.40
C GLY A 205 -31.10 -3.52 -9.37
N GLY A 206 -30.52 -3.81 -8.20
CA GLY A 206 -29.12 -4.25 -8.07
C GLY A 206 -28.07 -3.13 -8.16
N LYS A 207 -28.53 -1.87 -8.20
CA LYS A 207 -27.67 -0.68 -8.13
C LYS A 207 -27.15 -0.50 -6.71
N ARG A 208 -25.95 0.05 -6.58
CA ARG A 208 -25.38 0.36 -5.27
C ARG A 208 -24.44 1.56 -5.28
N ASP A 209 -24.42 2.24 -4.15
CA ASP A 209 -23.45 3.28 -3.85
C ASP A 209 -22.58 2.84 -2.69
N TYR A 210 -21.31 3.25 -2.71
CA TYR A 210 -20.40 3.05 -1.60
C TYR A 210 -19.26 4.06 -1.59
N TRP A 211 -18.73 4.30 -0.39
CA TRP A 211 -17.59 5.16 -0.19
C TRP A 211 -16.33 4.33 0.00
N GLU A 212 -15.29 4.69 -0.74
CA GLU A 212 -13.95 4.19 -0.50
C GLU A 212 -13.16 5.27 0.24
N CYS A 213 -12.71 4.94 1.45
CA CYS A 213 -11.78 5.75 2.21
C CYS A 213 -10.44 5.04 2.29
N ARG A 214 -9.37 5.75 1.97
CA ARG A 214 -7.99 5.28 2.04
C ARG A 214 -7.12 6.34 2.67
N GLY A 215 -6.03 5.93 3.30
CA GLY A 215 -5.09 6.87 3.88
C GLY A 215 -4.12 6.23 4.84
N GLY A 216 -3.26 7.05 5.41
CA GLY A 216 -2.33 6.58 6.43
C GLY A 216 -1.25 7.57 6.77
N VAL A 217 -0.40 7.13 7.68
CA VAL A 217 0.81 7.82 8.12
C VAL A 217 1.95 6.83 8.16
N SER A 218 3.11 7.23 7.66
CA SER A 218 4.32 6.41 7.73
C SER A 218 5.53 7.27 8.12
N TYR A 219 6.49 6.59 8.73
CA TYR A 219 7.83 7.10 8.99
C TYR A 219 8.82 6.20 8.27
N ALA A 220 9.72 6.79 7.49
CA ALA A 220 10.69 6.04 6.71
C ALA A 220 12.13 6.44 7.05
N TRP A 221 13.03 5.48 6.90
CA TRP A 221 14.46 5.62 7.14
C TRP A 221 15.24 4.88 6.06
N LYS A 222 16.57 4.99 6.09
CA LYS A 222 17.47 4.52 5.01
C LYS A 222 17.23 3.07 4.55
N TRP A 223 16.82 2.19 5.46
CA TRP A 223 16.68 0.76 5.20
C TRP A 223 15.26 0.23 5.45
N GLY A 224 14.26 1.09 5.67
CA GLY A 224 12.90 0.61 5.92
C GLY A 224 11.88 1.70 6.18
N TYR A 225 10.67 1.28 6.47
CA TYR A 225 9.56 2.14 6.88
C TYR A 225 8.64 1.39 7.84
N GLY A 226 7.87 2.16 8.61
CA GLY A 226 6.80 1.67 9.47
C GLY A 226 5.67 2.68 9.58
N GLY A 227 4.44 2.22 9.76
CA GLY A 227 3.30 3.13 9.85
C GLY A 227 1.95 2.46 10.04
N LEU A 228 0.92 3.29 10.03
CA LEU A 228 -0.49 2.90 10.04
C LEU A 228 -1.07 3.16 8.65
N PHE A 229 -1.60 2.12 8.03
CA PHE A 229 -2.06 2.13 6.66
C PHE A 229 -3.51 1.67 6.60
N MET A 230 -4.32 2.35 5.80
CA MET A 230 -5.63 1.90 5.35
C MET A 230 -5.64 2.06 3.82
N GLU A 231 -4.99 1.11 3.15
CA GLU A 231 -4.78 1.13 1.70
C GLU A 231 -4.92 -0.31 1.16
N GLN A 232 -5.34 -0.51 -0.08
CA GLN A 232 -5.28 -1.83 -0.70
C GLN A 232 -3.84 -2.22 -0.98
N PHE A 233 -3.54 -3.50 -0.80
CA PHE A 233 -2.21 -4.07 -1.00
C PHE A 233 -2.32 -5.49 -1.53
N SER A 234 -1.30 -5.94 -2.24
CA SER A 234 -1.29 -7.26 -2.85
C SER A 234 0.04 -7.97 -2.62
N TRP A 235 -0.03 -9.26 -2.27
CA TRP A 235 1.12 -10.14 -2.09
C TRP A 235 1.02 -11.32 -3.06
N GLY A 236 2.12 -11.63 -3.75
CA GLY A 236 2.21 -12.74 -4.71
C GLY A 236 2.62 -12.25 -6.11
N GLU A 237 3.38 -13.05 -6.83
CA GLU A 237 3.75 -12.77 -8.23
C GLU A 237 2.58 -13.13 -9.14
N HIS A 238 2.12 -12.19 -9.97
CA HIS A 238 0.91 -12.36 -10.75
C HIS A 238 0.79 -11.36 -11.91
N ASN A 239 -0.01 -11.74 -12.91
CA ASN A 239 -0.53 -10.85 -13.96
C ASN A 239 -2.05 -10.63 -13.84
N ALA A 240 -2.80 -11.52 -13.17
CA ALA A 240 -4.26 -11.51 -13.11
C ALA A 240 -4.77 -11.80 -11.69
N GLY A 241 -4.39 -10.95 -10.74
CA GLY A 241 -4.69 -11.11 -9.31
C GLY A 241 -3.72 -12.04 -8.58
N ALA A 242 -3.31 -11.63 -7.38
CA ALA A 242 -2.35 -12.38 -6.57
C ALA A 242 -3.04 -13.46 -5.73
N ASN A 243 -2.37 -14.61 -5.57
CA ASN A 243 -2.92 -15.74 -4.82
C ASN A 243 -2.77 -15.62 -3.30
N ILE A 244 -1.82 -14.81 -2.78
CA ILE A 244 -1.63 -14.66 -1.33
C ILE A 244 -2.58 -13.60 -0.78
N LEU A 245 -2.45 -12.37 -1.27
CA LEU A 245 -3.39 -11.28 -1.02
C LEU A 245 -3.62 -10.59 -2.34
N SER A 246 -4.82 -10.72 -2.90
CA SER A 246 -5.10 -10.31 -4.28
C SER A 246 -5.16 -8.79 -4.47
N GLY A 247 -5.37 -8.02 -3.40
CA GLY A 247 -5.70 -6.60 -3.48
C GLY A 247 -7.16 -6.32 -3.84
N ARG A 248 -8.00 -7.36 -3.99
CA ARG A 248 -9.45 -7.20 -4.19
C ARG A 248 -10.20 -6.86 -2.90
N THR A 249 -9.63 -7.09 -1.73
CA THR A 249 -10.32 -6.75 -0.48
C THR A 249 -10.43 -5.24 -0.31
N PRO A 250 -11.53 -4.71 0.27
CA PRO A 250 -11.58 -3.32 0.70
C PRO A 250 -10.37 -2.96 1.58
N ALA A 251 -9.93 -1.70 1.53
CA ALA A 251 -8.87 -1.23 2.42
C ALA A 251 -9.29 -1.39 3.89
N PHE A 252 -8.37 -1.90 4.71
CA PHE A 252 -8.57 -2.04 6.15
C PHE A 252 -7.35 -1.49 6.91
N PRO A 253 -7.55 -0.98 8.14
CA PRO A 253 -6.47 -0.45 8.94
C PRO A 253 -5.49 -1.57 9.31
N ARG A 254 -4.20 -1.29 9.13
CA ARG A 254 -3.10 -2.18 9.49
C ARG A 254 -1.86 -1.43 9.95
N LEU A 255 -1.12 -2.03 10.86
CA LEU A 255 0.28 -1.68 11.06
C LEU A 255 1.10 -2.40 9.98
N GLU A 256 2.03 -1.69 9.35
CA GLU A 256 2.90 -2.27 8.33
C GLU A 256 4.34 -1.86 8.60
N VAL A 257 5.26 -2.81 8.41
CA VAL A 257 6.70 -2.61 8.49
C VAL A 257 7.35 -3.26 7.27
N GLY A 258 8.12 -2.48 6.52
CA GLY A 258 8.90 -2.97 5.39
C GLY A 258 10.38 -2.66 5.56
N LEU A 259 11.22 -3.69 5.51
CA LEU A 259 12.66 -3.59 5.78
C LEU A 259 13.49 -4.13 4.61
N LYS A 260 14.62 -3.46 4.35
CA LYS A 260 15.65 -3.83 3.38
C LYS A 260 17.03 -3.58 4.00
N PRO A 261 17.43 -4.35 5.03
CA PRO A 261 18.69 -4.14 5.74
C PRO A 261 19.93 -4.51 4.89
N ALA A 262 19.76 -5.39 3.91
CA ALA A 262 20.83 -5.83 3.02
C ALA A 262 20.34 -5.95 1.57
N LYS A 263 21.26 -5.96 0.60
CA LYS A 263 20.93 -6.15 -0.82
C LYS A 263 20.33 -7.54 -1.10
N TRP A 264 20.71 -8.54 -0.30
CA TRP A 264 20.27 -9.94 -0.45
C TRP A 264 19.01 -10.27 0.37
N PHE A 265 18.43 -9.32 1.12
CA PHE A 265 17.32 -9.61 2.03
C PHE A 265 16.29 -8.49 2.13
N ARG A 266 15.02 -8.88 2.15
CA ARG A 266 13.87 -8.02 2.44
C ARG A 266 12.91 -8.71 3.40
N PHE A 267 12.22 -7.89 4.19
CA PHE A 267 11.21 -8.35 5.12
C PHE A 267 10.00 -7.42 5.07
N THR A 268 8.80 -7.99 5.09
CA THR A 268 7.54 -7.25 5.21
C THR A 268 6.69 -7.92 6.27
N TRP A 269 6.09 -7.12 7.13
CA TRP A 269 5.14 -7.60 8.14
C TRP A 269 3.93 -6.68 8.20
N VAL A 270 2.76 -7.28 8.40
CA VAL A 270 1.50 -6.57 8.57
C VAL A 270 0.72 -7.14 9.76
N GLN A 271 0.08 -6.24 10.51
CA GLN A 271 -0.95 -6.54 11.49
C GLN A 271 -2.23 -5.80 11.12
N GLY A 272 -3.20 -6.52 10.56
CA GLY A 272 -4.49 -6.00 10.14
C GLY A 272 -5.55 -6.09 11.23
N PHE A 273 -6.47 -5.12 11.20
CA PHE A 273 -7.67 -5.05 12.01
C PHE A 273 -8.86 -5.16 11.07
N LEU A 274 -9.54 -6.30 11.12
CA LEU A 274 -10.60 -6.67 10.18
C LEU A 274 -11.98 -6.48 10.80
N VAL A 275 -12.98 -6.35 9.94
CA VAL A 275 -14.39 -6.38 10.32
C VAL A 275 -14.92 -7.77 10.02
N SER A 276 -15.40 -8.49 11.03
CA SER A 276 -15.89 -9.86 10.85
C SER A 276 -17.29 -9.93 10.25
N GLU A 277 -18.09 -8.88 10.44
CA GLU A 277 -19.53 -8.85 10.17
C GLU A 277 -20.34 -9.93 10.92
N VAL A 278 -19.74 -10.62 11.90
CA VAL A 278 -20.41 -11.60 12.75
C VAL A 278 -20.89 -10.89 14.02
N VAL A 279 -22.20 -10.78 14.20
CA VAL A 279 -22.81 -10.06 15.33
C VAL A 279 -22.57 -10.79 16.65
N ASP A 280 -21.97 -10.09 17.61
CA ASP A 280 -21.96 -10.47 19.01
C ASP A 280 -23.24 -9.96 19.68
N SER A 281 -24.24 -10.85 19.79
CA SER A 281 -25.53 -10.51 20.39
C SER A 281 -25.44 -10.11 21.87
N THR A 282 -24.40 -10.55 22.59
CA THR A 282 -24.23 -10.27 24.02
C THR A 282 -23.70 -8.86 24.29
N LEU A 283 -23.00 -8.28 23.31
CA LEU A 283 -22.46 -6.92 23.37
C LEU A 283 -23.27 -5.91 22.56
N SER A 284 -24.21 -6.37 21.73
CA SER A 284 -25.11 -5.51 20.95
C SER A 284 -26.24 -4.97 21.84
N PHE A 285 -26.69 -3.74 21.59
CA PHE A 285 -27.69 -3.08 22.43
C PHE A 285 -28.54 -2.08 21.64
N TYR A 286 -29.71 -1.73 22.16
CA TYR A 286 -30.54 -0.66 21.60
C TYR A 286 -30.09 0.70 22.13
N VAL A 287 -30.07 1.69 21.23
CA VAL A 287 -29.80 3.10 21.56
C VAL A 287 -31.02 3.90 21.17
N GLU A 288 -31.50 4.75 22.08
CA GLU A 288 -32.57 5.69 21.76
C GLU A 288 -32.04 6.81 20.86
N THR A 289 -32.65 6.97 19.68
CA THR A 289 -32.39 8.07 18.75
C THR A 289 -33.66 8.92 18.60
N PRO A 290 -33.57 10.16 18.06
CA PRO A 290 -34.76 10.98 17.80
C PRO A 290 -35.82 10.32 16.91
N ASP A 291 -35.42 9.37 16.06
CA ASP A 291 -36.29 8.63 15.13
C ASP A 291 -36.79 7.29 15.72
N GLY A 292 -36.41 6.97 16.97
CA GLY A 292 -36.79 5.75 17.69
C GLY A 292 -35.59 4.89 18.14
N PRO A 293 -35.84 3.73 18.77
CA PRO A 293 -34.78 2.83 19.22
C PRO A 293 -34.06 2.17 18.02
N GLU A 294 -32.76 2.38 17.93
CA GLU A 294 -31.91 1.77 16.90
C GLU A 294 -31.07 0.63 17.50
N TYR A 295 -31.04 -0.52 16.81
CA TYR A 295 -30.23 -1.66 17.23
C TYR A 295 -28.76 -1.48 16.83
N ARG A 296 -27.91 -1.17 17.81
CA ARG A 296 -26.47 -1.04 17.61
C ARG A 296 -25.80 -2.41 17.65
N ARG A 297 -25.45 -2.89 16.45
CA ARG A 297 -24.68 -4.14 16.27
C ARG A 297 -23.24 -3.95 16.71
N VAL A 298 -22.74 -4.90 17.50
CA VAL A 298 -21.32 -5.07 17.79
C VAL A 298 -20.85 -6.34 17.09
N TYR A 299 -19.74 -6.26 16.36
CA TYR A 299 -19.17 -7.40 15.66
C TYR A 299 -18.03 -8.05 16.46
N HIS A 300 -17.88 -9.37 16.34
CA HIS A 300 -16.72 -10.06 16.88
C HIS A 300 -15.43 -9.51 16.25
N PRO A 301 -14.39 -9.17 17.04
CA PRO A 301 -13.14 -8.70 16.48
C PRO A 301 -12.47 -9.78 15.61
N LYS A 302 -11.89 -9.38 14.48
CA LYS A 302 -11.00 -10.23 13.68
C LYS A 302 -9.72 -9.47 13.36
N TYR A 303 -8.63 -10.20 13.31
CA TYR A 303 -7.30 -9.65 13.06
C TYR A 303 -6.55 -10.53 12.06
N LEU A 304 -5.61 -9.93 11.36
CA LEU A 304 -4.68 -10.59 10.45
C LEU A 304 -3.26 -10.32 10.94
N ALA A 305 -2.43 -11.34 11.04
CA ALA A 305 -0.97 -11.17 11.11
C ALA A 305 -0.35 -11.87 9.91
N ALA A 306 0.56 -11.21 9.22
CA ALA A 306 1.27 -11.83 8.10
C ALA A 306 2.71 -11.32 7.98
N ASN A 307 3.62 -12.19 7.58
CA ASN A 307 4.99 -11.83 7.27
C ASN A 307 5.46 -12.44 5.95
N MET A 308 6.44 -11.77 5.34
CA MET A 308 7.08 -12.19 4.10
C MET A 308 8.59 -11.92 4.19
N PHE A 309 9.36 -12.98 4.05
CA PHE A 309 10.81 -12.94 3.95
C PHE A 309 11.18 -13.15 2.49
N THR A 310 12.05 -12.30 1.94
CA THR A 310 12.54 -12.45 0.57
C THR A 310 14.05 -12.42 0.54
N PHE A 311 14.64 -13.49 0.02
CA PHE A 311 16.06 -13.68 -0.20
C PHE A 311 16.40 -13.44 -1.67
N ILE A 312 17.48 -12.71 -1.92
CA ILE A 312 17.96 -12.33 -3.24
C ILE A 312 19.39 -12.85 -3.37
N PRO A 313 19.59 -14.16 -3.60
CA PRO A 313 20.91 -14.77 -3.66
C PRO A 313 21.73 -14.28 -4.85
N LEU A 314 21.05 -13.94 -5.95
CA LEU A 314 21.63 -13.41 -7.18
C LEU A 314 20.76 -12.26 -7.67
N ARG A 315 21.36 -11.25 -8.31
CA ARG A 315 20.61 -10.16 -8.94
C ARG A 315 19.61 -10.77 -9.95
N GLY A 316 18.36 -10.33 -9.89
CA GLY A 316 17.27 -10.85 -10.72
C GLY A 316 16.58 -12.12 -10.20
N LEU A 317 17.11 -12.82 -9.18
CA LEU A 317 16.48 -14.00 -8.57
C LEU A 317 16.00 -13.69 -7.16
N GLN A 318 14.72 -13.93 -6.90
CA GLN A 318 14.05 -13.66 -5.62
C GLN A 318 13.33 -14.92 -5.17
N LEU A 319 13.61 -15.34 -3.94
CA LEU A 319 13.03 -16.49 -3.29
C LEU A 319 12.37 -16.02 -2.00
N SER A 320 11.08 -16.26 -1.87
CA SER A 320 10.30 -15.72 -0.77
C SER A 320 9.54 -16.80 -0.04
N VAL A 321 9.47 -16.65 1.28
CA VAL A 321 8.72 -17.50 2.19
C VAL A 321 8.00 -16.61 3.19
N GLY A 322 6.75 -16.94 3.47
CA GLY A 322 5.94 -16.18 4.41
C GLY A 322 4.89 -17.05 5.07
N ASN A 323 4.20 -16.49 6.04
CA ASN A 323 3.02 -17.10 6.62
C ASN A 323 2.05 -16.01 7.11
N SER A 324 0.80 -16.41 7.32
CA SER A 324 -0.20 -15.57 7.96
C SER A 324 -1.11 -16.35 8.88
N VAL A 325 -1.88 -15.61 9.68
CA VAL A 325 -2.98 -16.14 10.46
C VAL A 325 -4.10 -15.10 10.54
N VAL A 326 -5.34 -15.56 10.39
CA VAL A 326 -6.54 -14.80 10.73
C VAL A 326 -7.10 -15.35 12.03
N TYR A 327 -7.23 -14.51 13.05
CA TYR A 327 -7.64 -14.89 14.41
C TYR A 327 -8.68 -13.93 14.99
N ASP A 328 -9.44 -14.38 15.98
CA ASP A 328 -10.64 -13.68 16.51
C ASP A 328 -10.70 -13.57 18.04
N HIS A 329 -9.53 -13.32 18.66
CA HIS A 329 -9.47 -13.01 20.08
C HIS A 329 -10.20 -11.69 20.40
N ARG A 330 -10.62 -11.47 21.65
CA ARG A 330 -11.28 -10.22 22.07
C ARG A 330 -10.39 -8.97 21.87
N TRP A 331 -9.08 -9.15 21.98
CA TRP A 331 -8.06 -8.11 21.80
C TRP A 331 -6.94 -8.65 20.89
N PRO A 332 -6.12 -7.77 20.27
CA PRO A 332 -4.93 -8.22 19.55
C PRO A 332 -4.02 -9.04 20.46
N GLN A 333 -3.73 -10.28 20.07
CA GLN A 333 -2.93 -11.21 20.85
C GLN A 333 -1.44 -10.92 20.62
N PRO A 334 -0.66 -10.52 21.64
CA PRO A 334 0.74 -10.14 21.45
C PRO A 334 1.62 -11.21 20.80
N ALA A 335 1.30 -12.50 20.96
CA ALA A 335 2.05 -13.58 20.32
C ALA A 335 1.99 -13.49 18.78
N PHE A 336 0.81 -13.19 18.21
CA PHE A 336 0.65 -13.00 16.76
C PHE A 336 1.25 -11.67 16.26
N MET A 337 1.53 -10.72 17.16
CA MET A 337 2.19 -9.47 16.81
C MET A 337 3.71 -9.57 16.69
N ILE A 338 4.30 -10.74 16.99
CA ILE A 338 5.74 -10.98 16.80
C ILE A 338 6.03 -11.07 15.29
N PRO A 339 6.76 -10.11 14.69
CA PRO A 339 6.83 -10.02 13.23
C PRO A 339 7.48 -11.21 12.54
N VAL A 340 8.45 -11.84 13.20
CA VAL A 340 9.26 -12.92 12.63
C VAL A 340 8.75 -14.32 12.95
N ALA A 341 7.60 -14.42 13.64
CA ALA A 341 7.13 -15.70 14.12
C ALA A 341 6.54 -16.57 13.00
N PHE A 342 6.49 -17.88 13.28
CA PHE A 342 5.72 -18.83 12.49
C PHE A 342 4.34 -18.99 13.12
N TYR A 343 3.32 -18.35 12.54
CA TYR A 343 2.04 -18.19 13.23
C TYR A 343 1.27 -19.49 13.46
N LYS A 344 1.43 -20.50 12.61
CA LYS A 344 0.82 -21.83 12.80
C LYS A 344 1.30 -22.50 14.10
N ALA A 345 2.57 -22.34 14.47
CA ALA A 345 3.09 -22.87 15.74
C ALA A 345 2.55 -22.11 16.97
N ILE A 346 2.40 -20.78 16.86
CA ILE A 346 1.77 -19.98 17.92
C ILE A 346 0.32 -20.41 18.10
N ASP A 347 -0.41 -20.58 16.99
CA ASP A 347 -1.80 -20.99 17.00
C ASP A 347 -1.99 -22.35 17.70
N HIS A 348 -1.17 -23.35 17.35
CA HIS A 348 -1.16 -24.65 18.03
C HIS A 348 -0.88 -24.55 19.54
N THR A 349 -0.10 -23.54 19.96
CA THR A 349 0.24 -23.34 21.38
C THR A 349 -0.91 -22.67 22.14
N LEU A 350 -1.56 -21.67 21.54
CA LEU A 350 -2.63 -20.91 22.17
C LEU A 350 -3.99 -21.62 22.15
N ASN A 351 -4.25 -22.40 21.11
CA ASN A 351 -5.51 -23.09 20.87
C ASN A 351 -5.38 -24.61 21.02
N ALA A 352 -4.42 -25.06 21.83
CA ALA A 352 -4.21 -26.48 22.10
C ALA A 352 -5.51 -27.14 22.64
N GLY A 353 -5.98 -28.17 21.92
CA GLY A 353 -7.18 -28.93 22.31
C GLY A 353 -8.51 -28.37 21.78
N ILE A 354 -8.49 -27.31 20.96
CA ILE A 354 -9.65 -26.81 20.22
C ILE A 354 -9.31 -26.65 18.73
N ASN A 355 -10.29 -26.26 17.92
CA ASN A 355 -10.05 -25.96 16.51
C ASN A 355 -9.08 -24.77 16.37
N ASN A 356 -8.07 -24.97 15.53
CA ASN A 356 -7.06 -23.97 15.20
C ASN A 356 -7.66 -22.76 14.47
N MET A 357 -6.92 -21.67 14.50
CA MET A 357 -7.20 -20.47 13.71
C MET A 357 -6.82 -20.70 12.24
N ASN A 358 -7.23 -19.78 11.36
CA ASN A 358 -6.97 -19.91 9.93
C ASN A 358 -5.54 -19.45 9.62
N SER A 359 -4.58 -20.39 9.60
CA SER A 359 -3.15 -20.13 9.39
C SER A 359 -2.64 -20.67 8.06
N GLN A 360 -1.87 -19.87 7.31
CA GLN A 360 -1.42 -20.22 5.95
C GLN A 360 0.10 -20.04 5.81
N MET A 361 0.68 -20.73 4.83
CA MET A 361 2.07 -20.60 4.43
C MET A 361 2.21 -20.23 2.95
N PHE A 362 3.26 -19.49 2.64
CA PHE A 362 3.51 -18.94 1.31
C PHE A 362 4.91 -19.28 0.84
N LEU A 363 5.03 -19.62 -0.43
CA LEU A 363 6.30 -19.70 -1.14
C LEU A 363 6.18 -18.93 -2.45
N SER A 364 7.20 -18.16 -2.82
CA SER A 364 7.24 -17.49 -4.10
C SER A 364 8.64 -17.52 -4.70
N VAL A 365 8.71 -17.68 -6.02
CA VAL A 365 9.93 -17.56 -6.81
C VAL A 365 9.70 -16.54 -7.92
N SER A 366 10.71 -15.72 -8.18
CA SER A 366 10.68 -14.69 -9.22
C SER A 366 12.09 -14.56 -9.79
N SER A 367 12.24 -14.77 -11.10
CA SER A 367 13.51 -14.71 -11.82
C SER A 367 13.39 -13.90 -13.09
N ARG A 368 14.25 -12.89 -13.22
CA ARG A 368 14.49 -12.07 -14.42
C ARG A 368 15.94 -12.20 -14.90
N ASN A 369 16.55 -13.36 -14.68
CA ASN A 369 17.95 -13.61 -15.06
C ASN A 369 18.12 -13.80 -16.57
N LEU A 370 17.05 -14.15 -17.28
CA LEU A 370 17.00 -14.21 -18.74
C LEU A 370 16.37 -12.93 -19.27
N ARG A 371 17.05 -12.25 -20.20
CA ARG A 371 16.52 -11.01 -20.81
C ARG A 371 15.22 -11.29 -21.55
N HIS A 372 14.27 -10.37 -21.45
CA HIS A 372 12.94 -10.45 -22.06
C HIS A 372 12.02 -11.53 -21.45
N PHE A 373 12.43 -12.18 -20.36
CA PHE A 373 11.63 -13.19 -19.68
C PHE A 373 11.54 -12.92 -18.18
N HIS A 374 10.33 -13.05 -17.64
CA HIS A 374 10.07 -13.07 -16.21
C HIS A 374 9.45 -14.41 -15.85
N PHE A 375 10.23 -15.27 -15.21
CA PHE A 375 9.73 -16.54 -14.66
C PHE A 375 9.31 -16.31 -13.23
N TYR A 376 8.06 -16.62 -12.90
CA TYR A 376 7.59 -16.49 -11.53
C TYR A 376 6.57 -17.57 -11.19
N GLY A 377 6.40 -17.80 -9.89
CA GLY A 377 5.39 -18.69 -9.35
C GLY A 377 5.18 -18.44 -7.87
N THR A 378 3.93 -18.53 -7.43
CA THR A 378 3.54 -18.36 -6.03
C THR A 378 2.67 -19.53 -5.61
N ALA A 379 3.02 -20.17 -4.49
CA ALA A 379 2.25 -21.21 -3.85
C ALA A 379 1.64 -20.69 -2.53
N PHE A 380 0.34 -20.92 -2.38
CA PHE A 380 -0.41 -20.68 -1.15
C PHE A 380 -0.80 -22.04 -0.56
N ILE A 381 -0.48 -22.25 0.71
CA ILE A 381 -0.68 -23.52 1.40
C ILE A 381 -1.52 -23.22 2.64
N ASP A 382 -2.71 -23.82 2.70
CA ASP A 382 -3.64 -23.75 3.84
C ASP A 382 -3.51 -25.01 4.71
#